data_AF-A0A1X7SFY6-F1
#
_entry.id   AF-A0A1X7SFY6-F1
#
_cell.length_a   1.000
_cell.length_b   1.000
_cell.length_c   1.000
_cell.angle_alpha   90.00
_cell.angle_beta   90.00
_cell.angle_gamma   90.00
#
_symmetry.space_group_name_H-M   'P 1'
#
loop_
_entity.id
_entity.type
_entity.pdbx_description
1 polymer ?
#
loop_
_entity_poly.entity_id
_entity_poly.type
_entity_poly.pdbx_seq_one_letter_code
_entity_poly.pdbx_strand_id
1 'polypeptide(L)'
;MDSLDSSVIIAGQKLFILQGDRSHSLQWEKYGFRLECPQGAVSKDTEVAVTALAGGNFKVPKGTVLVSAVYAISVSKALLKPLVIELQHCVDLRKTSQTGCLKFVRAPLKSPYQFSIVEGGSFRVGKRYGSMKREQFCCMGIVAEMSNGDTPSDSESEEGYEAPLERSIDDAHNDSGNGAGETSERTASPMNTGLSQVTDDSNQEVQEVVSTSGATNVSNELTEDEVKQKPNEEK
;
A
#
# COMPACT_ATOMS: atom_id res chain seq x y z
N MET A 1 3.60 -10.84 17.99
CA MET A 1 3.92 -10.15 16.72
C MET A 1 5.40 -9.80 16.73
N ASP A 2 6.10 -9.97 15.62
CA ASP A 2 7.46 -9.47 15.50
C ASP A 2 7.43 -7.95 15.62
N SER A 3 8.15 -7.39 16.60
CA SER A 3 8.29 -5.95 16.74
C SER A 3 9.12 -5.42 15.58
N LEU A 4 8.55 -4.51 14.78
CA LEU A 4 9.32 -3.74 13.82
C LEU A 4 10.31 -2.85 14.59
N ASP A 5 11.49 -2.64 14.02
CA ASP A 5 12.49 -1.75 14.63
C ASP A 5 12.10 -0.27 14.47
N SER A 6 12.76 0.60 15.24
CA SER A 6 12.47 2.04 15.26
C SER A 6 12.86 2.80 13.98
N SER A 7 13.50 2.15 13.00
CA SER A 7 13.87 2.82 11.74
C SER A 7 12.72 2.92 10.76
N VAL A 8 11.61 2.20 10.98
CA VAL A 8 10.45 2.25 10.08
C VAL A 8 9.47 3.35 10.50
N ILE A 9 8.84 3.97 9.51
CA ILE A 9 7.77 4.95 9.69
C ILE A 9 6.45 4.24 9.43
N ILE A 10 5.68 4.02 10.48
CA ILE A 10 4.37 3.38 10.41
C ILE A 10 3.32 4.39 9.95
N ALA A 11 2.64 4.09 8.85
CA ALA A 11 1.55 4.91 8.32
C ALA A 11 0.19 4.48 8.90
N GLY A 12 0.02 3.19 9.18
CA GLY A 12 -1.20 2.62 9.74
C GLY A 12 -1.03 1.13 10.05
N GLN A 13 -1.93 0.62 10.89
CA GLN A 13 -2.00 -0.80 11.25
C GLN A 13 -3.44 -1.29 11.16
N LYS A 14 -3.61 -2.56 10.77
CA LYS A 14 -4.90 -3.24 10.75
C LYS A 14 -4.74 -4.69 11.16
N LEU A 15 -5.56 -5.11 12.12
CA LEU A 15 -5.70 -6.50 12.55
C LEU A 15 -7.11 -6.97 12.17
N PHE A 16 -7.23 -8.18 11.63
CA PHE A 16 -8.51 -8.78 11.32
C PHE A 16 -8.43 -10.30 11.42
N ILE A 17 -9.59 -10.91 11.65
CA ILE A 17 -9.73 -12.35 11.87
C ILE A 17 -10.42 -12.96 10.66
N LEU A 18 -9.75 -13.91 10.03
CA LEU A 18 -10.28 -14.68 8.91
C LEU A 18 -10.91 -15.99 9.40
N GLN A 19 -12.04 -16.34 8.80
CA GLN A 19 -12.72 -17.61 9.02
C GLN A 19 -12.50 -18.50 7.80
N GLY A 20 -12.25 -19.79 8.05
CA GLY A 20 -11.94 -20.75 6.97
C GLY A 20 -13.15 -21.22 6.17
N ASP A 21 -14.35 -20.98 6.70
CA ASP A 21 -15.62 -21.50 6.18
C ASP A 21 -16.15 -20.72 4.96
N ARG A 22 -15.65 -19.51 4.72
CA ARG A 22 -16.06 -18.65 3.60
C ARG A 22 -14.89 -17.90 2.99
N SER A 23 -15.13 -17.30 1.83
CA SER A 23 -14.20 -16.33 1.24
C SER A 23 -14.30 -15.00 1.98
N HIS A 24 -13.17 -14.31 2.13
CA HIS A 24 -13.11 -12.98 2.72
C HIS A 24 -12.34 -12.04 1.81
N SER A 25 -12.75 -10.78 1.75
CA SER A 25 -11.96 -9.71 1.17
C SER A 25 -11.76 -8.59 2.19
N LEU A 26 -10.55 -8.06 2.24
CA LEU A 26 -10.23 -6.84 2.97
C LEU A 26 -9.83 -5.79 1.95
N GLN A 27 -10.54 -4.65 2.00
CA GLN A 27 -10.21 -3.46 1.25
C GLN A 27 -9.69 -2.41 2.25
N TRP A 28 -8.39 -2.10 2.17
CA TRP A 28 -7.77 -1.05 2.98
C TRP A 28 -7.22 0.04 2.07
N GLU A 29 -8.14 0.63 1.31
CA GLU A 29 -7.83 1.53 0.19
C GLU A 29 -7.08 2.78 0.62
N LYS A 30 -7.33 3.30 1.84
CA LYS A 30 -6.61 4.44 2.43
C LYS A 30 -5.10 4.25 2.35
N TYR A 31 -4.62 3.02 2.50
CA TYR A 31 -3.19 2.70 2.45
C TYR A 31 -2.83 1.84 1.24
N GLY A 32 -3.70 1.70 0.24
CA GLY A 32 -3.35 0.99 -1.00
C GLY A 32 -3.18 -0.52 -0.85
N PHE A 33 -3.82 -1.14 0.14
CA PHE A 33 -3.72 -2.58 0.40
C PHE A 33 -5.05 -3.29 0.23
N ARG A 34 -5.01 -4.46 -0.43
CA ARG A 34 -6.15 -5.38 -0.51
C ARG A 34 -5.69 -6.80 -0.26
N LEU A 35 -6.56 -7.59 0.35
CA LEU A 35 -6.33 -9.02 0.56
C LEU A 35 -7.60 -9.78 0.22
N GLU A 36 -7.47 -10.82 -0.58
CA GLU A 36 -8.51 -11.81 -0.80
C GLU A 36 -8.07 -13.14 -0.19
N CYS A 37 -8.93 -13.70 0.65
CA CYS A 37 -8.79 -15.00 1.25
C CYS A 37 -9.83 -15.93 0.63
N PRO A 38 -9.42 -16.90 -0.21
CA PRO A 38 -10.32 -17.91 -0.72
C PRO A 38 -10.90 -18.79 0.39
N GLN A 39 -12.11 -19.33 0.19
CA GLN A 39 -12.68 -20.32 1.08
C GLN A 39 -11.74 -21.51 1.32
N GLY A 40 -11.58 -21.89 2.59
CA GLY A 40 -10.68 -22.95 3.04
C GLY A 40 -9.19 -22.62 2.90
N ALA A 41 -8.81 -21.36 2.71
CA ALA A 41 -7.40 -20.96 2.70
C ALA A 41 -6.79 -20.82 4.10
N VAL A 42 -7.62 -20.66 5.13
CA VAL A 42 -7.21 -20.50 6.52
C VAL A 42 -8.01 -21.41 7.45
N SER A 43 -7.47 -21.67 8.64
CA SER A 43 -8.24 -22.27 9.74
C SER A 43 -9.14 -21.24 10.43
N LYS A 44 -10.07 -21.71 11.26
CA LYS A 44 -10.92 -20.83 12.08
C LYS A 44 -10.06 -19.90 12.95
N ASP A 45 -10.50 -18.65 13.09
CA ASP A 45 -9.86 -17.63 13.93
C ASP A 45 -8.38 -17.41 13.57
N THR A 46 -8.07 -17.35 12.27
CA THR A 46 -6.72 -17.01 11.81
C THR A 46 -6.58 -15.49 11.79
N GLU A 47 -5.66 -14.95 12.56
CA GLU A 47 -5.41 -13.52 12.63
C GLU A 47 -4.46 -13.12 11.51
N VAL A 48 -4.76 -12.00 10.86
CA VAL A 48 -3.89 -11.35 9.90
C VAL A 48 -3.63 -9.93 10.38
N ALA A 49 -2.36 -9.62 10.58
CA ALA A 49 -1.92 -8.28 10.91
C ALA A 49 -1.19 -7.68 9.72
N VAL A 50 -1.56 -6.45 9.38
CA VAL A 50 -0.96 -5.68 8.29
C VAL A 50 -0.55 -4.33 8.83
N THR A 51 0.72 -4.00 8.68
CA THR A 51 1.26 -2.67 9.00
C THR A 51 1.76 -2.03 7.71
N ALA A 52 1.18 -0.88 7.34
CA ALA A 52 1.63 -0.08 6.21
C ALA A 52 2.80 0.80 6.67
N LEU A 53 3.91 0.73 5.95
CA LEU A 53 5.16 1.45 6.21
C LEU A 53 5.34 2.52 5.13
N ALA A 54 5.38 3.78 5.55
CA ALA A 54 5.64 4.92 4.67
C ALA A 54 7.13 5.07 4.34
N GLY A 55 8.01 4.53 5.19
CA GLY A 55 9.45 4.62 5.02
C GLY A 55 10.20 3.72 5.99
N GLY A 56 11.50 3.58 5.74
CA GLY A 56 12.42 2.82 6.59
C GLY A 56 13.76 2.62 5.91
N ASN A 57 14.70 1.99 6.61
CA ASN A 57 16.01 1.64 6.07
C ASN A 57 15.95 0.43 5.11
N PHE A 58 15.13 0.55 4.07
CA PHE A 58 14.88 -0.49 3.09
C PHE A 58 16.01 -0.55 2.08
N LYS A 59 16.63 -1.74 1.93
CA LYS A 59 17.63 -2.01 0.90
C LYS A 59 16.94 -2.72 -0.26
N VAL A 60 16.66 -2.00 -1.33
CA VAL A 60 15.99 -2.54 -2.52
C VAL A 60 16.99 -3.08 -3.55
N PRO A 61 16.58 -3.96 -4.47
CA PRO A 61 17.45 -4.44 -5.56
C PRO A 61 18.06 -3.28 -6.36
N LYS A 62 19.34 -3.44 -6.76
CA LYS A 62 20.06 -2.43 -7.55
C LYS A 62 19.31 -2.13 -8.86
N GLY A 63 19.30 -0.87 -9.27
CA GLY A 63 18.62 -0.44 -10.50
C GLY A 63 17.10 -0.40 -10.37
N THR A 64 16.56 -0.47 -9.15
CA THR A 64 15.12 -0.40 -8.90
C THR A 64 14.78 0.66 -7.86
N VAL A 65 13.55 1.16 -7.89
CA VAL A 65 13.00 2.12 -6.92
C VAL A 65 11.67 1.61 -6.38
N LEU A 66 11.41 1.78 -5.08
CA LEU A 66 10.09 1.49 -4.50
C LEU A 66 9.04 2.42 -5.10
N VAL A 67 7.96 1.83 -5.60
CA VAL A 67 6.84 2.56 -6.20
C VAL A 67 5.51 2.28 -5.48
N SER A 68 5.58 1.63 -4.32
CA SER A 68 4.46 1.42 -3.40
C SER A 68 4.91 1.70 -1.96
N ALA A 69 3.95 1.80 -1.05
CA ALA A 69 4.25 1.56 0.36
C ALA A 69 4.77 0.13 0.57
N VAL A 70 5.43 -0.11 1.70
CA VAL A 70 5.82 -1.46 2.14
C VAL A 70 4.81 -1.94 3.17
N TYR A 71 4.43 -3.22 3.12
CA TYR A 71 3.48 -3.81 4.06
C TYR A 71 4.15 -4.94 4.82
N ALA A 72 4.26 -4.79 6.14
CA ALA A 72 4.61 -5.88 7.02
C ALA A 72 3.35 -6.70 7.30
N ILE A 73 3.30 -7.93 6.78
CA ILE A 73 2.15 -8.82 6.88
C ILE A 73 2.55 -10.04 7.71
N SER A 74 1.72 -10.41 8.67
CA SER A 74 1.87 -11.64 9.45
C SER A 74 0.54 -12.36 9.61
N VAL A 75 0.59 -13.68 9.66
CA VAL A 75 -0.57 -14.56 9.91
C VAL A 75 -0.29 -15.40 11.14
N SER A 76 -1.29 -15.57 12.03
CA SER A 76 -1.09 -16.31 13.29
C SER A 76 -1.06 -17.82 13.11
N LYS A 77 -1.57 -18.34 12.00
CA LYS A 77 -1.67 -19.77 11.68
C LYS A 77 -1.22 -20.03 10.25
N ALA A 78 -0.75 -21.25 9.99
CA ALA A 78 -0.34 -21.67 8.66
C ALA A 78 -1.51 -21.64 7.67
N LEU A 79 -1.23 -21.24 6.43
CA LEU A 79 -2.23 -21.20 5.36
C LEU A 79 -2.39 -22.57 4.71
N LEU A 80 -3.61 -22.92 4.36
CA LEU A 80 -3.96 -24.14 3.63
C LEU A 80 -4.01 -23.91 2.11
N LYS A 81 -4.22 -22.65 1.68
CA LYS A 81 -4.15 -22.20 0.29
C LYS A 81 -3.53 -20.80 0.25
N PRO A 82 -2.94 -20.38 -0.88
CA PRO A 82 -2.47 -19.01 -1.03
C PRO A 82 -3.59 -17.99 -0.86
N LEU A 83 -3.30 -16.87 -0.21
CA LEU A 83 -4.13 -15.66 -0.30
C LEU A 83 -3.69 -14.82 -1.49
N VAL A 84 -4.55 -13.93 -1.97
CA VAL A 84 -4.20 -12.93 -3.00
C VAL A 84 -3.99 -11.60 -2.30
N ILE A 85 -2.80 -11.00 -2.46
CA ILE A 85 -2.57 -9.61 -2.07
C ILE A 85 -2.63 -8.72 -3.30
N GLU A 86 -3.21 -7.54 -3.14
CA GLU A 86 -3.04 -6.45 -4.10
C GLU A 86 -2.43 -5.24 -3.42
N LEU A 87 -1.36 -4.73 -4.03
CA LEU A 87 -0.63 -3.56 -3.54
C LEU A 87 -0.74 -2.44 -4.56
N GLN A 88 -1.11 -1.25 -4.10
CA GLN A 88 -1.18 -0.07 -4.94
C GLN A 88 0.23 0.45 -5.26
N HIS A 89 0.45 0.86 -6.51
CA HIS A 89 1.67 1.51 -6.96
C HIS A 89 1.40 2.89 -7.56
N CYS A 90 2.45 3.72 -7.62
CA CYS A 90 2.40 5.08 -8.15
C CYS A 90 2.74 5.20 -9.65
N VAL A 91 3.14 4.09 -10.30
CA VAL A 91 3.47 4.09 -11.74
C VAL A 91 2.23 4.12 -12.63
N ASP A 92 2.21 4.99 -13.64
CA ASP A 92 1.14 5.03 -14.64
C ASP A 92 1.47 4.11 -15.81
N LEU A 93 0.80 2.95 -15.85
CA LEU A 93 1.03 1.91 -16.84
C LEU A 93 0.14 2.18 -18.06
N ARG A 94 0.71 2.84 -19.08
CA ARG A 94 0.04 3.18 -20.34
C ARG A 94 0.28 2.14 -21.44
N LYS A 95 1.36 1.35 -21.35
CA LYS A 95 1.79 0.35 -22.34
C LYS A 95 2.12 -0.98 -21.66
N THR A 96 1.90 -2.09 -22.37
CA THR A 96 2.23 -3.43 -21.87
C THR A 96 3.71 -3.60 -21.55
N SER A 97 4.61 -2.93 -22.27
CA SER A 97 6.04 -2.98 -21.97
C SER A 97 6.37 -2.47 -20.56
N GLN A 98 5.59 -1.53 -20.02
CA GLN A 98 5.81 -0.97 -18.68
C GLN A 98 5.38 -1.93 -17.57
N THR A 99 4.41 -2.81 -17.82
CA THR A 99 3.95 -3.77 -16.80
C THR A 99 5.05 -4.77 -16.43
N GLY A 100 5.94 -5.08 -17.38
CA GLY A 100 7.10 -5.95 -17.16
C GLY A 100 8.19 -5.34 -16.28
N CYS A 101 8.25 -4.01 -16.17
CA CYS A 101 9.23 -3.27 -15.38
C CYS A 101 8.91 -3.25 -13.88
N LEU A 102 7.67 -3.58 -13.49
CA LEU A 102 7.28 -3.65 -12.08
C LEU A 102 7.50 -5.06 -11.55
N LYS A 103 8.06 -5.16 -10.35
CA LYS A 103 8.31 -6.42 -9.65
C LYS A 103 7.84 -6.31 -8.21
N PHE A 104 7.26 -7.38 -7.69
CA PHE A 104 7.09 -7.51 -6.25
C PHE A 104 8.44 -7.77 -5.59
N VAL A 105 8.60 -7.26 -4.39
CA VAL A 105 9.77 -7.50 -3.54
C VAL A 105 9.35 -7.94 -2.17
N ARG A 106 10.21 -8.70 -1.50
CA ARG A 106 10.01 -9.15 -0.14
C ARG A 106 11.25 -9.01 0.72
N ALA A 107 11.07 -8.79 2.02
CA ALA A 107 12.11 -8.83 3.04
C ALA A 107 11.58 -9.50 4.32
N PRO A 108 12.44 -10.04 5.20
CA PRO A 108 12.02 -10.49 6.52
C PRO A 108 11.32 -9.37 7.32
N LEU A 109 10.51 -9.74 8.31
CA LEU A 109 9.87 -8.80 9.26
C LEU A 109 10.86 -8.19 10.28
N LYS A 110 12.15 -8.52 10.16
CA LYS A 110 13.22 -8.08 11.05
C LYS A 110 14.33 -7.43 10.24
N SER A 111 14.87 -6.34 10.75
CA SER A 111 16.03 -5.68 10.17
C SER A 111 17.25 -6.62 10.17
N PRO A 112 18.11 -6.55 9.13
CA PRO A 112 18.05 -5.62 8.00
C PRO A 112 16.95 -5.95 6.98
N TYR A 113 16.20 -4.92 6.56
CA TYR A 113 15.18 -5.04 5.51
C TYR A 113 15.82 -5.11 4.11
N GLN A 114 16.49 -6.22 3.84
CA GLN A 114 17.07 -6.50 2.54
C GLN A 114 16.02 -7.15 1.64
N PHE A 115 15.53 -6.37 0.69
CA PHE A 115 14.50 -6.80 -0.24
C PHE A 115 15.09 -7.59 -1.40
N SER A 116 14.43 -8.70 -1.73
CA SER A 116 14.69 -9.50 -2.92
C SER A 116 13.46 -9.52 -3.82
N ILE A 117 13.66 -9.61 -5.13
CA ILE A 117 12.56 -9.79 -6.10
C ILE A 117 11.80 -11.09 -5.79
N VAL A 118 10.48 -11.01 -5.92
CA VAL A 118 9.58 -12.18 -5.89
C VAL A 118 9.09 -12.41 -7.31
N GLU A 119 9.32 -13.61 -7.82
CA GLU A 119 8.83 -14.00 -9.14
C GLU A 119 7.30 -14.09 -9.18
N GLY A 120 6.74 -13.80 -10.35
CA GLY A 120 5.31 -13.77 -10.59
C GLY A 120 4.65 -12.44 -10.21
N GLY A 121 3.37 -12.52 -9.87
CA GLY A 121 2.50 -11.36 -9.77
C GLY A 121 2.04 -10.85 -11.14
N SER A 122 1.09 -9.93 -11.13
CA SER A 122 0.53 -9.35 -12.35
C SER A 122 0.26 -7.87 -12.19
N PHE A 123 0.60 -7.10 -13.23
CA PHE A 123 0.34 -5.67 -13.36
C PHE A 123 -0.39 -5.44 -14.68
N ARG A 124 -1.36 -4.53 -14.70
CA ARG A 124 -2.22 -4.30 -15.87
C ARG A 124 -2.18 -2.84 -16.30
N VAL A 125 -2.23 -2.61 -17.61
CA VAL A 125 -2.36 -1.28 -18.21
C VAL A 125 -3.61 -0.59 -17.68
N GLY A 126 -3.50 0.69 -17.35
CA GLY A 126 -4.57 1.51 -16.78
C GLY A 126 -4.96 1.16 -15.34
N LYS A 127 -4.26 0.21 -14.69
CA LYS A 127 -4.50 -0.16 -13.29
C LYS A 127 -3.33 0.29 -12.42
N ARG A 128 -3.67 0.55 -11.15
CA ARG A 128 -2.74 1.06 -10.13
C ARG A 128 -2.46 0.03 -9.03
N TYR A 129 -2.96 -1.20 -9.19
CA TYR A 129 -2.74 -2.30 -8.28
C TYR A 129 -2.02 -3.42 -9.01
N GLY A 130 -0.98 -3.95 -8.39
CA GLY A 130 -0.41 -5.24 -8.73
C GLY A 130 -1.05 -6.32 -7.86
N SER A 131 -1.27 -7.51 -8.41
CA SER A 131 -1.85 -8.66 -7.69
C SER A 131 -0.87 -9.85 -7.65
N MET A 132 -0.75 -10.51 -6.49
CA MET A 132 0.11 -11.68 -6.29
C MET A 132 -0.49 -12.68 -5.29
N LYS A 133 -0.31 -13.98 -5.56
CA LYS A 133 -0.65 -15.06 -4.62
C LYS A 133 0.51 -15.31 -3.64
N ARG A 134 0.21 -15.49 -2.35
CA ARG A 134 1.21 -15.76 -1.31
C ARG A 134 0.74 -16.79 -0.29
N GLU A 135 1.65 -17.70 0.05
CA GLU A 135 1.50 -18.69 1.14
C GLU A 135 2.32 -18.33 2.38
N GLN A 136 3.28 -17.40 2.23
CA GLN A 136 4.12 -16.92 3.32
C GLN A 136 4.14 -15.39 3.28
N PHE A 137 3.97 -14.80 4.45
CA PHE A 137 3.91 -13.35 4.61
C PHE A 137 5.13 -12.81 5.32
N CYS A 138 5.51 -11.60 4.93
CA CYS A 138 6.67 -10.87 5.41
C CYS A 138 6.52 -9.39 4.98
N CYS A 139 7.59 -8.60 4.99
CA CYS A 139 7.55 -7.28 4.38
C CYS A 139 7.42 -7.43 2.86
N MET A 140 6.42 -6.80 2.26
CA MET A 140 6.13 -6.86 0.82
C MET A 140 6.03 -5.44 0.24
N GLY A 141 6.49 -5.26 -0.98
CA GLY A 141 6.35 -4.00 -1.73
C GLY A 141 6.45 -4.22 -3.23
N ILE A 142 6.37 -3.14 -4.00
CA ILE A 142 6.56 -3.14 -5.45
C ILE A 142 7.70 -2.18 -5.78
N VAL A 143 8.63 -2.65 -6.60
CA VAL A 143 9.67 -1.82 -7.21
C VAL A 143 9.43 -1.69 -8.71
N ALA A 144 9.95 -0.62 -9.30
CA ALA A 144 10.08 -0.46 -10.74
C ALA A 144 11.56 -0.45 -11.12
N GLU A 145 11.89 -1.10 -12.23
CA GLU A 145 13.21 -1.00 -12.87
C GLU A 145 13.41 0.42 -13.41
N MET A 146 14.56 1.02 -13.08
CA MET A 146 14.97 2.30 -13.64
C MET A 146 15.59 2.02 -15.02
N SER A 147 15.05 2.63 -16.08
CA SER A 147 15.77 2.69 -17.35
C SER A 147 17.01 3.56 -17.15
N ASN A 148 18.19 3.10 -17.59
CA ASN A 148 19.45 3.86 -17.54
C ASN A 148 19.40 5.10 -18.47
N GLY A 149 18.54 6.07 -18.19
CA GLY A 149 18.47 7.36 -18.86
C GLY A 149 18.54 8.44 -17.80
N ASP A 150 19.70 9.09 -17.72
CA ASP A 150 20.09 10.17 -16.82
C ASP A 150 20.48 9.73 -15.40
N THR A 151 21.67 9.12 -15.32
CA THR A 151 22.52 9.28 -14.14
C THR A 151 22.75 10.79 -13.96
N PRO A 152 22.52 11.40 -12.78
CA PRO A 152 23.24 12.63 -12.48
C PRO A 152 24.70 12.22 -12.52
N SER A 153 25.40 12.63 -13.57
CA SER A 153 26.85 12.55 -13.56
C SER A 153 27.28 13.38 -12.35
N ASP A 154 27.86 12.73 -11.34
CA ASP A 154 28.59 13.38 -10.25
C ASP A 154 29.88 14.01 -10.83
N SER A 155 29.70 14.88 -11.83
CA SER A 155 30.72 15.75 -12.35
C SER A 155 30.69 16.99 -11.47
N GLU A 156 31.52 16.97 -10.43
CA GLU A 156 31.96 18.19 -9.80
C GLU A 156 32.72 19.01 -10.84
N SER A 157 31.99 19.90 -11.53
CA SER A 157 32.58 21.00 -12.27
C SER A 157 32.44 22.26 -11.41
N GLU A 158 33.41 22.43 -10.53
CA GLU A 158 33.93 23.77 -10.24
C GLU A 158 34.38 24.38 -11.58
N GLU A 159 33.71 25.44 -12.04
CA GLU A 159 34.29 26.60 -12.72
C GLU A 159 33.22 27.43 -13.45
N GLY A 160 33.26 28.75 -13.23
CA GLY A 160 32.73 29.73 -14.19
C GLY A 160 31.42 30.41 -13.80
N TYR A 161 31.48 31.35 -12.86
CA TYR A 161 30.55 32.47 -12.83
C TYR A 161 30.68 33.25 -14.14
N GLU A 162 29.67 33.23 -15.01
CA GLU A 162 29.49 34.27 -16.01
C GLU A 162 28.09 34.85 -15.86
N ALA A 163 28.05 36.13 -15.52
CA ALA A 163 26.84 36.90 -15.33
C ALA A 163 26.13 37.09 -16.69
N PRO A 164 24.78 37.06 -16.76
CA PRO A 164 24.08 37.45 -17.96
C PRO A 164 24.32 38.93 -18.29
N LEU A 165 24.92 39.20 -19.45
CA LEU A 165 24.98 40.53 -20.06
C LEU A 165 23.55 41.01 -20.34
N GLU A 166 23.16 42.10 -19.69
CA GLU A 166 22.03 42.93 -20.09
C GLU A 166 22.26 43.45 -21.52
N ARG A 167 21.29 43.20 -22.40
CA ARG A 167 21.08 43.99 -23.61
C ARG A 167 19.73 44.68 -23.52
N SER A 168 19.76 45.90 -22.98
CA SER A 168 18.84 46.98 -23.33
C SER A 168 19.06 47.37 -24.80
N ILE A 169 17.99 47.55 -25.59
CA ILE A 169 17.64 48.72 -26.44
C ILE A 169 16.16 48.60 -26.89
N ASP A 170 15.30 49.38 -26.23
CA ASP A 170 14.34 50.40 -26.69
C ASP A 170 13.37 50.17 -27.88
N ASP A 171 12.08 50.40 -27.55
CA ASP A 171 11.02 51.13 -28.25
C ASP A 171 10.63 50.84 -29.71
N ALA A 172 9.41 50.31 -29.88
CA ALA A 172 8.49 50.79 -30.90
C ALA A 172 7.03 50.66 -30.43
N HIS A 173 6.44 51.82 -30.12
CA HIS A 173 4.99 52.02 -30.03
C HIS A 173 4.31 51.60 -31.35
N ASN A 174 3.19 50.88 -31.25
CA ASN A 174 2.07 51.17 -32.15
C ASN A 174 0.73 50.94 -31.44
N ASP A 175 0.04 52.04 -31.23
CA ASP A 175 -1.34 52.17 -30.79
C ASP A 175 -2.22 52.25 -32.04
N SER A 176 -3.26 51.42 -32.11
CA SER A 176 -4.51 51.76 -32.80
C SER A 176 -5.54 50.67 -32.55
N GLY A 177 -6.61 51.06 -31.86
CA GLY A 177 -7.70 50.17 -31.52
C GLY A 177 -8.96 50.28 -32.38
N ASN A 178 -10.02 49.83 -31.72
CA ASN A 178 -11.44 50.15 -31.87
C ASN A 178 -12.34 49.25 -32.75
N GLY A 179 -13.53 48.96 -32.18
CA GLY A 179 -14.72 48.38 -32.84
C GLY A 179 -15.23 47.11 -32.13
N ALA A 180 -15.96 47.17 -31.00
CA ALA A 180 -17.40 47.47 -30.86
C ALA A 180 -18.33 46.47 -31.58
N GLY A 181 -19.20 45.80 -30.81
CA GLY A 181 -20.28 44.95 -31.33
C GLY A 181 -20.96 44.10 -30.24
N GLU A 182 -21.97 44.68 -29.59
CA GLU A 182 -22.98 44.04 -28.73
C GLU A 182 -23.80 43.01 -29.56
N THR A 183 -24.45 41.96 -29.04
CA THR A 183 -25.66 41.93 -28.18
C THR A 183 -26.14 40.46 -28.04
N SER A 184 -26.87 40.13 -26.96
CA SER A 184 -28.02 39.19 -26.83
C SER A 184 -27.88 37.73 -27.34
N GLU A 185 -28.36 36.66 -26.72
CA GLU A 185 -29.58 36.52 -25.93
C GLU A 185 -29.64 35.11 -25.28
N ARG A 186 -30.45 35.01 -24.22
CA ARG A 186 -31.04 33.85 -23.52
C ARG A 186 -31.05 32.50 -24.27
N THR A 187 -30.95 31.35 -23.57
CA THR A 187 -32.13 30.65 -23.01
C THR A 187 -31.75 29.63 -21.93
N ALA A 188 -32.60 29.52 -20.91
CA ALA A 188 -32.51 28.63 -19.76
C ALA A 188 -33.42 27.38 -19.90
N SER A 189 -32.90 26.21 -19.45
CA SER A 189 -33.57 25.08 -18.73
C SER A 189 -34.74 24.30 -19.40
N PRO A 190 -35.27 23.16 -18.87
CA PRO A 190 -34.81 22.15 -17.86
C PRO A 190 -35.10 20.64 -18.25
N MET A 191 -34.67 19.70 -17.37
CA MET A 191 -35.26 18.36 -16.95
C MET A 191 -35.89 17.39 -18.01
N ASN A 192 -35.76 16.05 -18.00
CA ASN A 192 -36.00 15.09 -16.90
C ASN A 192 -35.54 13.62 -17.22
N THR A 193 -35.56 12.81 -16.14
CA THR A 193 -35.80 11.36 -15.94
C THR A 193 -35.39 10.26 -16.94
N GLY A 194 -34.72 9.25 -16.37
CA GLY A 194 -34.71 7.86 -16.84
C GLY A 194 -34.10 6.92 -15.80
N LEU A 195 -34.90 6.51 -14.81
CA LEU A 195 -34.59 5.40 -13.90
C LEU A 195 -34.33 4.11 -14.70
N SER A 196 -33.30 3.36 -14.33
CA SER A 196 -33.33 1.89 -14.33
C SER A 196 -32.42 1.40 -13.21
N GLN A 197 -33.06 0.82 -12.19
CA GLN A 197 -32.43 0.07 -11.11
C GLN A 197 -31.78 -1.20 -11.65
N VAL A 198 -30.69 -1.62 -11.01
CA VAL A 198 -30.45 -2.96 -10.43
C VAL A 198 -28.93 -3.15 -10.33
N THR A 199 -28.42 -3.30 -9.11
CA THR A 199 -27.65 -4.48 -8.71
C THR A 199 -27.40 -4.41 -7.20
N ASP A 200 -27.76 -5.51 -6.54
CA ASP A 200 -27.42 -5.85 -5.17
C ASP A 200 -25.93 -5.68 -4.90
N ASP A 201 -25.58 -5.15 -3.73
CA ASP A 201 -24.37 -5.62 -3.07
C ASP A 201 -24.54 -5.57 -1.55
N SER A 202 -24.38 -6.75 -0.95
CA SER A 202 -24.45 -7.00 0.48
C SER A 202 -23.24 -6.39 1.18
N ASN A 203 -23.44 -5.30 1.89
CA ASN A 203 -22.51 -4.83 2.91
C ASN A 203 -22.65 -5.71 4.15
N GLN A 204 -21.65 -6.52 4.47
CA GLN A 204 -21.49 -7.07 5.81
C GLN A 204 -20.26 -6.48 6.50
N GLU A 205 -20.56 -5.91 7.66
CA GLU A 205 -19.71 -5.20 8.60
C GLU A 205 -18.51 -6.04 9.04
N VAL A 206 -17.30 -5.56 8.77
CA VAL A 206 -16.07 -6.10 9.33
C VAL A 206 -15.83 -5.37 10.65
N GLN A 207 -15.80 -6.11 11.76
CA GLN A 207 -15.49 -5.52 13.07
C GLN A 207 -14.05 -4.98 13.08
N GLU A 208 -13.95 -3.66 13.05
CA GLU A 208 -12.71 -2.91 13.18
C GLU A 208 -12.41 -2.73 14.67
N VAL A 209 -11.49 -3.53 15.20
CA VAL A 209 -10.95 -3.32 16.55
C VAL A 209 -9.87 -2.24 16.48
N VAL A 210 -10.24 -1.01 16.83
CA VAL A 210 -9.31 0.10 17.08
C VAL A 210 -8.67 -0.11 18.44
N SER A 211 -7.39 -0.49 18.48
CA SER A 211 -6.61 -0.50 19.72
C SER A 211 -6.08 0.91 20.00
N THR A 212 -6.69 1.62 20.95
CA THR A 212 -6.12 2.81 21.56
C THR A 212 -5.09 2.35 22.60
N SER A 213 -3.81 2.63 22.34
CA SER A 213 -2.74 2.42 23.31
C SER A 213 -2.80 3.49 24.40
N GLY A 214 -3.40 3.16 25.54
CA GLY A 214 -3.23 3.89 26.79
C GLY A 214 -2.35 3.08 27.74
N ALA A 215 -1.12 3.53 27.99
CA ALA A 215 -0.25 2.98 29.01
C ALA A 215 -0.81 3.28 30.41
N THR A 216 -0.83 2.30 31.31
CA THR A 216 -0.66 2.51 32.76
C THR A 216 -0.22 1.21 33.44
N ASN A 217 0.56 1.40 34.49
CA ASN A 217 1.54 0.48 35.04
C ASN A 217 0.97 -0.64 35.93
N VAL A 218 1.66 -1.78 35.87
CA VAL A 218 2.09 -2.69 36.95
C VAL A 218 1.39 -2.58 38.31
N SER A 219 0.81 -3.70 38.76
CA SER A 219 1.05 -4.27 40.10
C SER A 219 0.77 -5.77 40.08
N ASN A 220 1.82 -6.54 40.35
CA ASN A 220 1.78 -7.98 40.58
C ASN A 220 1.16 -8.28 41.95
N GLU A 221 0.26 -9.25 42.02
CA GLU A 221 0.11 -10.07 43.22
C GLU A 221 -0.10 -11.52 42.77
N LEU A 222 0.89 -12.34 43.08
CA LEU A 222 0.90 -13.79 42.90
C LEU A 222 0.22 -14.43 44.11
N THR A 223 -0.75 -15.30 43.88
CA THR A 223 -1.07 -16.38 44.80
C THR A 223 -1.11 -17.69 44.00
N GLU A 224 -0.07 -18.49 44.20
CA GLU A 224 -0.01 -19.92 43.88
C GLU A 224 -0.83 -20.73 44.90
N ASP A 225 -1.01 -22.02 44.58
CA ASP A 225 -1.73 -23.09 45.31
C ASP A 225 -3.23 -23.20 44.97
N GLU A 226 -3.79 -24.32 44.51
CA GLU A 226 -3.48 -25.71 44.85
C GLU A 226 -4.02 -26.66 43.75
N VAL A 227 -3.21 -27.61 43.27
CA VAL A 227 -3.67 -28.78 42.49
C VAL A 227 -3.34 -30.04 43.27
N LYS A 228 -4.38 -30.76 43.73
CA LYS A 228 -4.31 -32.20 44.01
C LYS A 228 -5.58 -32.94 43.57
N GLN A 229 -5.46 -33.67 42.46
CA GLN A 229 -6.16 -34.95 42.18
C GLN A 229 -5.60 -36.03 43.15
N LYS A 230 -6.23 -37.14 43.54
CA LYS A 230 -7.43 -37.95 43.16
C LYS A 230 -7.71 -38.91 44.35
N PRO A 231 -8.83 -39.69 44.37
CA PRO A 231 -9.16 -40.60 45.47
C PRO A 231 -8.56 -42.00 45.27
N ASN A 232 -8.25 -42.69 46.38
CA ASN A 232 -7.96 -44.13 46.40
C ASN A 232 -9.18 -44.88 46.96
N GLU A 233 -9.77 -45.74 46.13
CA GLU A 233 -10.39 -46.99 46.58
C GLU A 233 -9.28 -48.05 46.65
N GLU A 234 -9.17 -48.79 47.76
CA GLU A 234 -9.20 -50.26 47.77
C GLU A 234 -9.10 -50.81 49.22
N LYS A 235 -10.06 -51.68 49.53
CA LYS A 235 -10.08 -52.77 50.52
C LYS A 235 -10.32 -52.48 52.00
#